data_AF-A0A7C0YDV5-F1
#
_entry.id   AF-A0A7C0YDV5-F1
#
_cell.length_a   1.000
_cell.length_b   1.000
_cell.length_c   1.000
_cell.angle_alpha   90.00
_cell.angle_beta   90.00
_cell.angle_gamma   90.00
#
_symmetry.space_group_name_H-M   'P 1'
#
loop_
_entity.id
_entity.type
_entity.pdbx_description
1 polymer ?
#
loop_
_entity_poly.entity_id
_entity_poly.type
_entity_poly.pdbx_seq_one_letter_code
_entity_poly.pdbx_strand_id
1 'polypeptide(L)'
;MGILQREIRKGDTVTREEQFRRNNELLALFMQQVLDDPELIEHIPDGAEVIFLPQNNPELCEANLTLGKTRQAEGRQIAFIKIELVPQVRTVFVPRLRLTQIPA
;
A
#
# COMPACT_ATOMS: atom_id res chain seq x y z
N MET A 1 26.23 17.15 -13.01
CA MET A 1 26.90 17.24 -11.69
C MET A 1 26.12 18.21 -10.82
N GLY A 2 25.39 17.86 -9.77
CA GLY A 2 24.97 16.59 -9.21
C GLY A 2 23.65 16.88 -8.45
N ILE A 3 22.65 16.01 -8.60
CA ILE A 3 21.36 16.21 -7.95
C ILE A 3 21.52 15.73 -6.51
N LEU A 4 21.33 16.66 -5.56
CA LEU A 4 21.38 16.40 -4.13
C LEU A 4 20.56 15.16 -3.77
N GLN A 5 21.22 14.13 -3.26
CA GLN A 5 20.56 13.12 -2.46
C GLN A 5 20.16 13.78 -1.14
N ARG A 6 18.86 14.07 -0.94
CA ARG A 6 18.35 14.38 0.39
C ARG A 6 18.16 13.06 1.13
N GLU A 7 19.13 12.74 1.98
CA GLU A 7 18.95 11.79 3.08
C GLU A 7 17.77 12.25 3.95
N ILE A 8 16.70 11.47 3.99
CA ILE A 8 15.58 11.71 4.90
C ILE A 8 16.01 11.25 6.30
N ARG A 9 16.11 12.21 7.21
CA ARG A 9 16.41 11.99 8.63
C ARG A 9 15.22 11.33 9.31
N LYS A 10 15.48 10.33 10.16
CA LYS A 10 14.51 9.75 11.11
C LYS A 10 13.93 10.87 11.99
N GLY A 11 12.65 11.19 11.83
CA GLY A 11 11.94 12.12 12.72
C GLY A 11 10.93 13.06 12.06
N ASP A 12 10.87 13.16 10.73
CA ASP A 12 9.88 14.01 10.07
C ASP A 12 8.55 13.26 9.94
N THR A 13 7.51 13.76 10.64
CA THR A 13 6.12 13.36 10.45
C THR A 13 5.82 13.35 8.96
N VAL A 14 5.51 12.16 8.39
CA VAL A 14 5.23 12.00 6.96
C VAL A 14 4.14 13.00 6.57
N THR A 15 4.48 13.98 5.74
CA THR A 15 3.55 15.04 5.35
C THR A 15 2.39 14.43 4.56
N ARG A 16 1.21 15.06 4.59
CA ARG A 16 0.03 14.59 3.85
C ARG A 16 0.32 14.43 2.36
N GLU A 17 1.16 15.29 1.80
CA GLU A 17 1.60 15.22 0.41
C GLU A 17 2.46 13.98 0.13
N GLU A 18 3.39 13.66 1.03
CA GLU A 18 4.22 12.47 0.92
C GLU A 18 3.38 11.18 1.09
N GLN A 19 2.39 11.19 1.98
CA GLN A 19 1.42 10.09 2.09
C GLN A 19 0.62 9.91 0.79
N PHE A 20 0.11 11.01 0.23
CA PHE A 20 -0.64 10.97 -1.03
C PHE A 20 0.21 10.44 -2.17
N ARG A 21 1.47 10.90 -2.29
CA ARG A 21 2.42 10.44 -3.30
C ARG A 21 2.69 8.94 -3.18
N ARG A 22 3.00 8.46 -1.98
CA ARG A 22 3.26 7.03 -1.72
C ARG A 22 2.02 6.16 -1.99
N ASN A 23 0.83 6.64 -1.62
CA ASN A 23 -0.40 5.91 -1.92
C ASN A 23 -0.68 5.84 -3.42
N ASN A 24 -0.38 6.89 -4.19
CA ASN A 24 -0.47 6.86 -5.65
C ASN A 24 0.54 5.91 -6.29
N GLU A 25 1.78 5.87 -5.79
CA GLU A 25 2.80 4.91 -6.23
C GLU A 25 2.34 3.45 -5.96
N LEU A 26 1.78 3.19 -4.78
CA LEU A 26 1.22 1.87 -4.44
C LEU A 26 0.00 1.51 -5.31
N LEU A 27 -0.85 2.48 -5.65
CA LEU A 27 -1.97 2.27 -6.56
C LEU A 27 -1.48 1.89 -7.97
N ALA A 28 -0.48 2.59 -8.51
CA ALA A 28 0.08 2.27 -9.81
C ALA A 28 0.65 0.85 -9.87
N LEU A 29 1.38 0.45 -8.83
CA LEU A 29 1.93 -0.91 -8.70
C LEU A 29 0.83 -1.96 -8.59
N PHE A 30 -0.22 -1.67 -7.81
CA PHE A 30 -1.37 -2.55 -7.70
C PHE A 30 -2.08 -2.73 -9.04
N MET A 31 -2.34 -1.64 -9.77
CA MET A 31 -2.98 -1.71 -11.09
C MET A 31 -2.14 -2.50 -12.09
N GLN A 32 -0.81 -2.39 -12.04
CA GLN A 32 0.06 -3.23 -12.87
C GLN A 32 -0.13 -4.71 -12.55
N GLN A 33 -0.21 -5.10 -11.27
CA GLN A 33 -0.47 -6.49 -10.88
C GLN A 33 -1.86 -6.97 -11.30
N VAL A 34 -2.89 -6.12 -11.22
CA VAL A 34 -4.25 -6.47 -11.70
C VAL A 34 -4.27 -6.68 -13.22
N LEU A 35 -3.48 -5.93 -13.98
CA LEU A 35 -3.36 -6.15 -15.43
C LEU A 35 -2.65 -7.47 -15.76
N ASP A 36 -1.68 -7.86 -14.94
CA ASP A 36 -0.95 -9.14 -15.08
C ASP A 36 -1.81 -10.34 -14.61
N ASP A 37 -2.63 -10.14 -13.59
CA ASP A 37 -3.50 -11.15 -12.97
C ASP A 37 -4.86 -10.52 -12.57
N PRO A 38 -5.86 -10.55 -13.46
CA PRO A 38 -7.19 -9.97 -13.19
C PRO A 38 -7.94 -10.64 -12.03
N GLU A 39 -7.62 -11.88 -11.64
CA GLU A 39 -8.30 -12.60 -10.54
C GLU A 39 -8.13 -11.86 -9.21
N LEU A 40 -7.06 -11.05 -9.07
CA LEU A 40 -6.84 -10.18 -7.91
C LEU A 40 -8.00 -9.24 -7.62
N ILE A 41 -8.69 -8.73 -8.65
CA ILE A 41 -9.81 -7.80 -8.48
C ILE A 41 -11.11 -8.54 -8.17
N GLU A 42 -11.27 -9.78 -8.61
CA GLU A 42 -12.46 -10.59 -8.36
C GLU A 42 -12.66 -10.91 -6.87
N HIS A 43 -11.58 -10.89 -6.10
CA HIS A 43 -11.61 -11.07 -4.65
C HIS A 43 -11.93 -9.78 -3.88
N ILE A 44 -12.01 -8.63 -4.54
CA ILE A 44 -12.38 -7.35 -3.92
C ILE A 44 -13.89 -7.18 -4.05
N PRO A 45 -14.63 -7.09 -2.92
CA PRO A 45 -16.07 -6.90 -2.99
C PRO A 45 -16.44 -5.60 -3.70
N ASP A 46 -17.52 -5.64 -4.47
CA ASP A 46 -18.06 -4.45 -5.13
C ASP A 46 -18.37 -3.34 -4.11
N GLY A 47 -17.84 -2.15 -4.37
CA GLY A 47 -18.02 -0.99 -3.48
C GLY A 47 -17.13 -0.97 -2.25
N ALA A 48 -16.23 -1.94 -2.08
CA ALA A 48 -15.24 -1.91 -1.00
C ALA A 48 -14.19 -0.81 -1.23
N GLU A 49 -13.83 -0.11 -0.16
CA GLU A 49 -12.67 0.77 -0.19
C GLU A 49 -11.39 -0.05 0.00
N VAL A 50 -10.44 0.16 -0.92
CA VAL A 50 -9.15 -0.52 -0.89
C VAL A 50 -8.18 0.24 0.01
N ILE A 51 -7.54 -0.48 0.93
CA ILE A 51 -6.48 0.05 1.80
C ILE A 51 -5.23 -0.80 1.65
N PHE A 52 -4.14 -0.14 1.24
CA PHE A 52 -2.84 -0.77 1.05
C PHE A 52 -2.08 -0.89 2.38
N LEU A 53 -1.52 -2.07 2.64
CA LEU A 53 -0.71 -2.39 3.81
C LEU A 53 0.72 -2.73 3.36
N PRO A 54 1.59 -1.71 3.17
CA PRO A 54 2.95 -1.91 2.69
C PRO A 54 3.81 -2.62 3.74
N GLN A 55 4.38 -3.78 3.40
CA GLN A 55 5.19 -4.58 4.32
C GLN A 55 6.60 -4.01 4.53
N ASN A 56 7.09 -3.18 3.61
CA ASN A 56 8.41 -2.55 3.68
C ASN A 56 8.42 -1.22 4.46
N ASN A 57 7.26 -0.72 4.89
CA ASN A 57 7.13 0.52 5.66
C ASN A 57 6.15 0.29 6.83
N PRO A 58 6.65 -0.13 8.01
CA PRO A 58 5.80 -0.50 9.15
C PRO A 58 4.98 0.69 9.69
N GLU A 59 5.53 1.91 9.68
CA GLU A 59 4.81 3.11 10.13
C GLU A 59 3.60 3.41 9.23
N LEU A 60 3.78 3.32 7.91
CA LEU A 60 2.68 3.51 6.95
C LEU A 60 1.67 2.37 7.01
N CYS A 61 2.15 1.14 7.26
CA CYS A 61 1.28 -0.02 7.45
C CYS A 61 0.36 0.15 8.67
N GLU A 62 0.90 0.60 9.80
CA GLU A 62 0.13 0.81 11.03
C GLU A 62 -0.88 1.95 10.89
N ALA A 63 -0.48 3.06 10.26
CA ALA A 63 -1.37 4.17 9.97
C ALA A 63 -2.54 3.75 9.06
N ASN A 64 -2.25 3.03 7.97
CA ASN A 64 -3.27 2.56 7.04
C ASN A 64 -4.18 1.50 7.67
N LEU A 65 -3.64 0.61 8.50
CA LEU A 65 -4.44 -0.37 9.24
C LEU A 65 -5.42 0.31 10.20
N THR A 66 -4.94 1.32 10.95
CA THR A 66 -5.77 2.09 11.88
C THR A 66 -6.89 2.79 11.12
N LEU A 67 -6.56 3.47 10.01
CA LEU A 67 -7.54 4.11 9.15
C LEU A 67 -8.62 3.14 8.66
N GLY A 68 -8.21 1.96 8.20
CA GLY A 68 -9.15 0.95 7.72
C GLY A 68 -10.06 0.42 8.81
N LYS A 69 -9.53 0.15 10.00
CA LYS A 69 -10.34 -0.27 11.14
C LYS A 69 -11.36 0.79 11.56
N THR A 70 -10.96 2.07 11.58
CA THR A 70 -11.89 3.18 11.84
C THR A 70 -13.02 3.19 10.82
N ARG A 71 -12.71 3.06 9.52
CA ARG A 71 -13.73 3.04 8.46
C ARG A 71 -14.61 1.80 8.50
N GLN A 72 -14.08 0.63 8.87
CA GLN A 72 -14.88 -0.57 9.10
C GLN A 72 -15.88 -0.35 10.25
N ALA A 73 -15.45 0.30 11.33
CA ALA A 73 -16.34 0.64 12.45
C ALA A 73 -17.44 1.64 12.06
N GLU A 74 -17.20 2.48 11.04
CA GLU A 74 -18.20 3.36 10.42
C GLU A 74 -19.16 2.61 9.46
N GLY A 75 -19.02 1.29 9.30
CA GLY A 75 -19.86 0.47 8.44
C GLY A 75 -19.41 0.44 6.97
N ARG A 76 -18.25 1.01 6.63
CA ARG A 76 -17.69 0.92 5.28
C ARG A 76 -17.11 -0.47 5.04
N GLN A 77 -17.36 -1.03 3.88
CA GLN A 77 -16.74 -2.28 3.45
C GLN A 77 -15.29 -1.99 3.04
N ILE A 78 -14.31 -2.61 3.70
CA ILE A 78 -12.88 -2.35 3.46
C ILE A 78 -12.21 -3.63 2.96
N ALA A 79 -11.40 -3.50 1.91
CA ALA A 79 -10.51 -4.55 1.41
C ALA A 79 -9.05 -4.18 1.73
N PHE A 80 -8.40 -4.98 2.58
CA PHE A 80 -6.99 -4.79 2.92
C PHE A 80 -6.09 -5.57 1.97
N ILE A 81 -5.12 -4.88 1.36
CA ILE A 81 -4.19 -5.47 0.41
C ILE A 81 -2.78 -5.33 0.95
N LYS A 82 -2.14 -6.46 1.33
CA LYS A 82 -0.73 -6.43 1.72
C LYS A 82 0.14 -6.36 0.48
N ILE A 83 1.01 -5.35 0.44
CA ILE A 83 1.97 -5.14 -0.64
C ILE A 83 3.38 -5.32 -0.09
N GLU A 84 4.11 -6.31 -0.59
CA GLU A 84 5.52 -6.53 -0.30
C GLU A 84 6.36 -6.17 -1.52
N LEU A 85 7.28 -5.22 -1.42
CA LEU A 85 8.20 -4.92 -2.52
C LEU A 85 9.41 -5.86 -2.43
N VAL A 86 9.44 -6.91 -3.26
CA VAL A 86 10.59 -7.82 -3.34
C VAL A 86 11.51 -7.45 -4.50
N PRO A 87 12.82 -7.32 -4.28
CA PRO A 87 13.76 -7.13 -5.38
C PRO A 87 13.83 -8.41 -6.22
N GLN A 88 13.48 -8.36 -7.51
CA GLN A 88 13.65 -9.50 -8.43
C GLN A 88 15.01 -9.47 -9.15
N VAL A 89 15.69 -8.31 -9.17
CA VAL A 89 17.10 -8.16 -9.60
C VAL A 89 17.68 -6.93 -8.92
N ARG A 90 19.02 -6.78 -8.82
CA ARG A 90 19.73 -5.72 -8.05
C ARG A 90 19.32 -4.25 -8.35
N THR A 91 18.43 -4.02 -9.32
CA THR A 91 17.92 -2.71 -9.76
C THR A 91 16.39 -2.63 -9.89
N VAL A 92 15.63 -3.73 -9.68
CA VAL A 92 14.17 -3.76 -9.92
C VAL A 92 13.45 -4.39 -8.73
N PHE A 93 12.62 -3.58 -8.05
CA PHE A 93 11.66 -4.05 -7.07
C PHE A 93 10.37 -4.45 -7.78
N VAL A 94 9.84 -5.62 -7.45
CA VAL A 94 8.58 -6.14 -7.96
C VAL A 94 7.66 -6.40 -6.78
N PRO A 95 6.41 -5.93 -6.82
CA PRO A 95 5.45 -6.18 -5.75
C PRO A 95 5.08 -7.67 -5.70
N ARG A 96 5.04 -8.24 -4.50
CA ARG A 96 4.38 -9.50 -4.14
C ARG A 96 3.21 -9.16 -3.25
N LEU A 97 2.01 -9.56 -3.66
CA LEU A 97 0.78 -9.32 -2.93
C LEU A 97 0.38 -10.58 -2.16
N ARG A 98 -0.08 -10.42 -0.91
CA ARG A 98 -0.78 -11.49 -0.18
C ARG A 98 -2.07 -10.95 0.41
N LEU A 99 -3.20 -11.48 -0.02
CA LEU A 99 -4.48 -11.21 0.62
C LEU A 99 -4.50 -11.92 1.98
N THR A 100 -4.95 -11.23 3.01
CA THR A 100 -5.19 -11.84 4.33
C THR A 100 -6.49 -11.27 4.87
N GLN A 101 -7.45 -12.14 5.16
CA GLN A 101 -8.63 -11.76 5.93
C GLN A 101 -8.23 -11.59 7.39
N ILE A 102 -8.41 -10.39 7.93
CA ILE A 102 -8.27 -10.14 9.38
C ILE A 102 -9.68 -10.25 9.96
N PRO A 103 -9.98 -11.23 10.82
CA PRO A 103 -11.27 -11.32 11.47
C PRO A 103 -11.49 -10.11 12.39
N ALA A 104 -12.77 -9.72 12.51
CA ALA A 104 -13.25 -8.59 13.31
C ALA A 104 -12.94 -8.73 14.80
#